data_AF-A0A9D1C850-F1
#
_entry.id   AF-A0A9D1C850-F1
#
_cell.length_a   1.000
_cell.length_b   1.000
_cell.length_c   1.000
_cell.angle_alpha   90.00
_cell.angle_beta   90.00
_cell.angle_gamma   90.00
#
_symmetry.space_group_name_H-M   'P 1'
#
loop_
_entity.id
_entity.type
_entity.pdbx_description
1 polymer ?
#
loop_
_entity_poly.entity_id
_entity_poly.type
_entity_poly.pdbx_seq_one_letter_code
_entity_poly.pdbx_strand_id
1 'polypeptide(L)'
;MSAVYSPHVKFLRKWGMRGGGDGEFGWPQGVVIDGGGNVYVSECSNDRIQVFDQQGRFLRKWGGEGSGDGEFIRPQDLAIDNESNLYVSDRDNNRIQVFDPHGRFLCKWGVIGSEDGEFRWPQGLGLDNEGNVYVSDRGNDRIQVFDPHGRFLRKWGITGSGDGEFRWPQGLAIDSEGNVYVSDQGNNRIQVFDSQGRFLREWGSDGNGDGEFSWPQGLGIDSEGNVYASDRGNHRIQVFDSQGRFLLKWGIRGSGDGEFSQPQGLAIDGDGIVYVSEYGNARIQVFDPQGRFLREWGSEGSEDGEFRTPQCLGIDSAGNVYVSDYWNDRIQVFDPQGRFLRKWGIRGNGDGEFSQPQGLAIDGDGIVYVSEYGNDRIQVFDPQGRFLRKWGIRGSGDGEFSQPQGLAIDSDGDVYVSEYGN
;
A
#
# COMPACT_ATOMS: atom_id res chain seq x y z
N MET A 1 9.98 -19.88 -32.79
CA MET A 1 9.15 -20.39 -31.68
C MET A 1 8.92 -19.21 -30.76
N SER A 2 7.69 -18.72 -30.74
CA SER A 2 7.27 -17.56 -29.95
C SER A 2 7.39 -17.90 -28.47
N ALA A 3 8.20 -17.14 -27.73
CA ALA A 3 8.18 -17.15 -26.29
C ALA A 3 6.79 -16.69 -25.83
N VAL A 4 6.04 -17.61 -25.23
CA VAL A 4 4.83 -17.29 -24.47
C VAL A 4 5.34 -16.77 -23.13
N TYR A 5 5.24 -15.45 -22.93
CA TYR A 5 5.62 -14.82 -21.67
C TYR A 5 4.55 -15.09 -20.61
N SER A 6 4.99 -15.48 -19.41
CA SER A 6 4.14 -15.74 -18.24
C SER A 6 3.34 -14.46 -17.88
N PRO A 7 2.07 -14.57 -17.48
CA PRO A 7 1.26 -13.42 -17.11
C PRO A 7 1.46 -13.09 -15.62
N HIS A 8 0.72 -12.10 -15.12
CA HIS A 8 0.30 -12.01 -13.70
C HIS A 8 1.05 -11.03 -12.79
N VAL A 9 0.81 -9.74 -13.00
CA VAL A 9 0.40 -8.90 -11.88
C VAL A 9 -1.01 -8.40 -12.22
N LYS A 10 -2.00 -8.85 -11.46
CA LYS A 10 -3.39 -8.39 -11.58
C LYS A 10 -3.66 -7.49 -10.39
N PHE A 11 -3.96 -6.21 -10.62
CA PHE A 11 -4.52 -5.40 -9.55
C PHE A 11 -5.82 -6.06 -9.08
N LEU A 12 -5.92 -6.34 -7.78
CA LEU A 12 -7.11 -6.98 -7.20
C LEU A 12 -8.04 -5.95 -6.56
N ARG A 13 -7.52 -5.08 -5.69
CA ARG A 13 -8.28 -4.06 -4.93
C ARG A 13 -7.35 -3.10 -4.18
N LYS A 14 -7.91 -2.02 -3.64
CA LYS A 14 -7.30 -1.08 -2.69
C LYS A 14 -8.25 -0.88 -1.50
N TRP A 15 -7.72 -0.77 -0.29
CA TRP A 15 -8.49 -0.49 0.93
C TRP A 15 -7.60 0.25 1.95
N GLY A 16 -8.25 0.95 2.89
CA GLY A 16 -7.62 1.80 3.90
C GLY A 16 -7.38 3.26 3.51
N MET A 17 -7.32 4.13 4.51
CA MET A 17 -7.07 5.58 4.37
C MET A 17 -6.16 6.10 5.48
N ARG A 18 -5.63 7.32 5.38
CA ARG A 18 -4.78 7.88 6.44
C ARG A 18 -5.62 8.22 7.68
N GLY A 19 -5.19 7.77 8.86
CA GLY A 19 -5.85 8.12 10.10
C GLY A 19 -5.45 7.22 11.28
N GLY A 20 -6.28 7.20 12.32
CA GLY A 20 -6.05 6.50 13.60
C GLY A 20 -7.19 5.56 14.00
N GLY A 21 -8.26 5.48 13.22
CA GLY A 21 -9.39 4.57 13.41
C GLY A 21 -9.16 3.16 12.88
N ASP A 22 -10.19 2.31 12.98
CA ASP A 22 -10.18 0.96 12.42
C ASP A 22 -10.21 1.01 10.89
N GLY A 23 -9.28 0.33 10.23
CA GLY A 23 -9.08 0.43 8.78
C GLY A 23 -8.42 1.71 8.30
N GLU A 24 -8.01 2.59 9.21
CA GLU A 24 -7.17 3.75 8.90
C GLU A 24 -5.73 3.52 9.29
N PHE A 25 -4.80 4.12 8.56
CA PHE A 25 -3.38 3.86 8.67
C PHE A 25 -2.58 5.12 8.99
N GLY A 26 -1.83 5.03 10.09
CA GLY A 26 -0.80 5.97 10.49
C GLY A 26 0.57 5.46 10.04
N TRP A 27 0.96 5.78 8.80
CA TRP A 27 2.23 5.38 8.21
C TRP A 27 2.46 3.85 8.25
N PRO A 28 1.71 3.08 7.45
CA PRO A 28 1.85 1.62 7.41
C PRO A 28 3.23 1.24 6.84
N GLN A 29 3.86 0.19 7.39
CA GLN A 29 5.22 -0.23 7.01
C GLN A 29 5.28 -1.65 6.46
N GLY A 30 4.73 -2.62 7.20
CA GLY A 30 4.77 -4.04 6.89
C GLY A 30 3.38 -4.58 6.61
N VAL A 31 3.30 -5.59 5.75
CA VAL A 31 2.07 -6.29 5.42
C VAL A 31 2.33 -7.77 5.18
N VAL A 32 1.54 -8.64 5.79
CA VAL A 32 1.57 -10.11 5.56
C VAL A 32 0.17 -10.68 5.46
N ILE A 33 0.05 -11.83 4.82
CA ILE A 33 -1.23 -12.53 4.62
C ILE A 33 -1.11 -13.93 5.21
N ASP A 34 -2.05 -14.36 6.04
CA ASP A 34 -2.08 -15.72 6.58
C ASP A 34 -2.70 -16.74 5.61
N GLY A 35 -2.60 -18.03 5.95
CA GLY A 35 -3.20 -19.10 5.13
C GLY A 35 -4.74 -19.06 5.03
N GLY A 36 -5.40 -18.33 5.93
CA GLY A 36 -6.84 -18.03 5.87
C GLY A 36 -7.18 -16.83 4.99
N GLY A 37 -6.16 -16.10 4.51
CA GLY A 37 -6.29 -14.89 3.73
C GLY A 37 -6.50 -13.61 4.54
N ASN A 38 -6.29 -13.63 5.85
CA ASN A 38 -6.33 -12.41 6.63
C ASN A 38 -5.07 -11.60 6.35
N VAL A 39 -5.22 -10.29 6.15
CA VAL A 39 -4.13 -9.35 5.90
C VAL A 39 -3.78 -8.62 7.20
N TYR A 40 -2.54 -8.69 7.63
CA TYR A 40 -2.01 -8.02 8.81
C TYR A 40 -1.16 -6.84 8.35
N VAL A 41 -1.32 -5.68 8.99
CA VAL A 41 -0.61 -4.45 8.65
C VAL A 41 -0.03 -3.82 9.91
N SER A 42 1.25 -3.47 9.89
CA SER A 42 1.90 -2.72 10.96
C SER A 42 1.84 -1.22 10.70
N GLU A 43 1.63 -0.44 11.76
CA GLU A 43 1.53 1.02 11.69
C GLU A 43 2.57 1.71 12.55
N CYS A 44 3.49 2.41 11.88
CA CYS A 44 4.62 3.05 12.52
C CYS A 44 4.24 4.29 13.34
N SER A 45 3.19 5.03 12.96
CA SER A 45 2.77 6.24 13.67
C SER A 45 1.64 6.01 14.67
N ASN A 46 0.94 4.88 14.58
CA ASN A 46 -0.12 4.51 15.53
C ASN A 46 0.31 3.38 16.48
N ASP A 47 1.58 2.94 16.39
CA ASP A 47 2.20 1.93 17.25
C ASP A 47 1.38 0.66 17.44
N ARG A 48 0.80 0.16 16.34
CA ARG A 48 -0.17 -0.95 16.39
C ARG A 48 -0.14 -1.84 15.17
N ILE A 49 -0.82 -2.97 15.29
CA ILE A 49 -1.11 -3.91 14.21
C ILE A 49 -2.62 -3.92 13.96
N GLN A 50 -3.02 -3.95 12.68
CA GLN A 50 -4.40 -4.17 12.26
C GLN A 50 -4.52 -5.39 11.36
N VAL A 51 -5.67 -6.05 11.43
CA VAL A 51 -5.97 -7.27 10.67
C VAL A 51 -7.27 -7.12 9.89
N PHE A 52 -7.27 -7.62 8.67
CA PHE A 52 -8.33 -7.49 7.68
C PHE A 52 -8.61 -8.83 7.03
N ASP A 53 -9.78 -9.01 6.41
CA ASP A 53 -10.01 -10.17 5.54
C ASP A 53 -9.51 -9.94 4.11
N GLN A 54 -9.63 -10.96 3.26
CA GLN A 54 -9.26 -10.90 1.83
C GLN A 54 -10.02 -9.81 1.06
N GLN A 55 -11.15 -9.34 1.58
CA GLN A 55 -11.93 -8.30 0.97
C GLN A 55 -11.47 -6.89 1.39
N GLY A 56 -10.61 -6.79 2.41
CA GLY A 56 -10.13 -5.55 3.00
C GLY A 56 -11.00 -5.04 4.15
N ARG A 57 -11.92 -5.85 4.66
CA ARG A 57 -12.76 -5.48 5.82
C ARG A 57 -11.95 -5.64 7.09
N PHE A 58 -12.02 -4.63 7.97
CA PHE A 58 -11.37 -4.67 9.27
C PHE A 58 -11.90 -5.82 10.13
N LEU A 59 -10.99 -6.56 10.77
CA LEU A 59 -11.31 -7.67 11.65
C LEU A 59 -10.95 -7.37 13.11
N ARG A 60 -9.75 -6.84 13.37
CA ARG A 60 -9.24 -6.56 14.72
C ARG A 60 -7.98 -5.70 14.69
N LYS A 61 -7.60 -5.16 15.85
CA LYS A 61 -6.33 -4.48 16.11
C LYS A 61 -5.80 -4.76 17.50
N TRP A 62 -4.50 -4.59 17.69
CA TRP A 62 -3.84 -4.54 19.00
C TRP A 62 -2.58 -3.71 18.91
N GLY A 63 -2.09 -3.23 20.05
CA GLY A 63 -0.95 -2.31 20.11
C GLY A 63 -1.24 -1.06 20.94
N GLY A 64 -0.32 -0.12 20.85
CA GLY A 64 -0.24 1.13 21.59
C GLY A 64 1.22 1.49 21.84
N GLU A 65 1.52 2.79 21.91
CA GLU A 65 2.87 3.26 22.21
C GLU A 65 3.31 2.74 23.59
N GLY A 66 4.43 2.03 23.65
CA GLY A 66 4.97 1.56 24.92
C GLY A 66 6.02 0.45 24.80
N SER A 67 6.35 -0.16 25.94
CA SER A 67 7.43 -1.16 26.06
C SER A 67 6.99 -2.45 26.77
N GLY A 68 5.72 -2.53 27.17
CA GLY A 68 5.08 -3.74 27.69
C GLY A 68 4.89 -4.81 26.60
N ASP A 69 4.31 -5.93 27.01
CA ASP A 69 3.95 -7.02 26.09
C ASP A 69 2.73 -6.59 25.26
N GLY A 70 2.86 -6.64 23.93
CA GLY A 70 1.81 -6.15 23.03
C GLY A 70 1.76 -4.63 22.85
N GLU A 71 2.70 -3.89 23.46
CA GLU A 71 2.96 -2.46 23.15
C GLU A 71 4.14 -2.35 22.18
N PHE A 72 4.15 -1.31 21.35
CA PHE A 72 5.17 -1.10 20.31
C PHE A 72 5.72 0.32 20.33
N ILE A 73 6.90 0.51 19.75
CA ILE A 73 7.38 1.83 19.31
C ILE A 73 7.91 1.69 17.88
N ARG A 74 7.19 2.29 16.94
CA ARG A 74 7.44 2.26 15.49
C ARG A 74 7.61 0.83 14.94
N PRO A 75 6.59 -0.05 15.08
CA PRO A 75 6.65 -1.39 14.50
C PRO A 75 6.91 -1.28 12.99
N GLN A 76 7.81 -2.10 12.47
CA GLN A 76 8.25 -2.05 11.05
C GLN A 76 7.70 -3.23 10.27
N ASP A 77 8.42 -4.34 10.20
CA ASP A 77 8.06 -5.49 9.39
C ASP A 77 7.28 -6.54 10.19
N LEU A 78 6.63 -7.41 9.44
CA LEU A 78 5.82 -8.52 9.91
C LEU A 78 6.27 -9.82 9.24
N ALA A 79 6.23 -10.92 9.97
CA ALA A 79 6.29 -12.25 9.39
C ALA A 79 5.23 -13.15 10.05
N ILE A 80 4.76 -14.16 9.33
CA ILE A 80 3.72 -15.06 9.83
C ILE A 80 4.09 -16.51 9.55
N ASP A 81 3.94 -17.37 10.56
CA ASP A 81 4.22 -18.80 10.41
C ASP A 81 2.99 -19.58 9.90
N ASN A 82 3.17 -20.89 9.72
CA ASN A 82 2.11 -21.79 9.23
C ASN A 82 0.96 -21.99 10.24
N GLU A 83 1.15 -21.62 11.51
CA GLU A 83 0.11 -21.61 12.54
C GLU A 83 -0.58 -20.24 12.66
N SER A 84 -0.24 -19.31 11.76
CA SER A 84 -0.68 -17.91 11.76
C SER A 84 -0.20 -17.11 12.98
N ASN A 85 0.89 -17.51 13.63
CA ASN A 85 1.54 -16.69 14.65
C ASN A 85 2.29 -15.54 13.96
N LEU A 86 2.03 -14.31 14.42
CA LEU A 86 2.59 -13.08 13.87
C LEU A 86 3.84 -12.66 14.63
N TYR A 87 4.94 -12.50 13.91
CA TYR A 87 6.19 -11.93 14.36
C TYR A 87 6.26 -10.46 13.95
N VAL A 88 6.63 -9.59 14.89
CA VAL A 88 6.66 -8.13 14.69
C VAL A 88 8.03 -7.60 15.06
N SER A 89 8.67 -6.87 14.16
CA SER A 89 9.87 -6.11 14.49
C SER A 89 9.49 -4.80 15.18
N ASP A 90 9.80 -4.71 16.47
CA ASP A 90 9.51 -3.55 17.30
C ASP A 90 10.76 -2.68 17.37
N ARG A 91 10.91 -1.85 16.32
CA ARG A 91 12.19 -1.23 15.92
C ARG A 91 12.83 -0.41 17.04
N ASP A 92 12.08 0.49 17.65
CA ASP A 92 12.67 1.43 18.60
C ASP A 92 12.75 0.84 20.03
N ASN A 93 12.02 -0.25 20.29
CA ASN A 93 12.26 -1.11 21.44
C ASN A 93 13.39 -2.14 21.22
N ASN A 94 13.96 -2.23 20.01
CA ASN A 94 15.08 -3.12 19.64
C ASN A 94 14.81 -4.61 19.95
N ARG A 95 13.61 -5.07 19.62
CA ARG A 95 13.17 -6.44 19.93
C ARG A 95 12.23 -7.00 18.85
N ILE A 96 12.01 -8.30 18.89
CA ILE A 96 10.97 -8.99 18.14
C ILE A 96 9.90 -9.45 19.13
N GLN A 97 8.62 -9.29 18.77
CA GLN A 97 7.48 -9.82 19.54
C GLN A 97 6.67 -10.80 18.70
N VAL A 98 6.09 -11.81 19.34
CA VAL A 98 5.29 -12.85 18.68
C VAL A 98 3.89 -12.89 19.27
N PHE A 99 2.89 -13.03 18.41
CA PHE A 99 1.46 -13.05 18.76
C PHE A 99 0.77 -14.22 18.09
N ASP A 100 -0.28 -14.73 18.72
CA ASP A 100 -1.15 -15.72 18.07
C ASP A 100 -2.11 -15.06 17.06
N PRO A 101 -2.89 -15.84 16.28
CA PRO A 101 -3.80 -15.30 15.26
C PRO A 101 -4.92 -14.39 15.81
N HIS A 102 -5.13 -14.43 17.13
CA HIS A 102 -6.11 -13.61 17.85
C HIS A 102 -5.47 -12.34 18.45
N GLY A 103 -4.17 -12.10 18.24
CA GLY A 103 -3.43 -10.96 18.75
C GLY A 103 -2.97 -11.13 20.21
N ARG A 104 -2.99 -12.34 20.76
CA ARG A 104 -2.49 -12.60 22.12
C ARG A 104 -0.98 -12.75 22.10
N PHE A 105 -0.29 -12.04 22.99
CA PHE A 105 1.16 -12.12 23.15
C PHE A 105 1.62 -13.55 23.49
N LEU A 106 2.66 -14.03 22.80
CA LEU A 106 3.27 -15.34 23.02
C LEU A 106 4.66 -15.21 23.65
N CYS A 107 5.57 -14.48 23.02
CA CYS A 107 6.93 -14.27 23.51
C CYS A 107 7.59 -13.03 22.88
N LYS A 108 8.77 -12.67 23.40
CA LYS A 108 9.65 -11.63 22.83
C LYS A 108 11.11 -11.94 23.10
N TRP A 109 11.99 -11.44 22.25
CA TRP A 109 13.44 -11.46 22.46
C TRP A 109 14.09 -10.22 21.84
N GLY A 110 15.32 -9.93 22.27
CA GLY A 110 16.04 -8.75 21.85
C GLY A 110 16.06 -7.65 22.89
N VAL A 111 17.20 -6.97 22.94
CA VAL A 111 17.45 -5.72 23.65
C VAL A 111 18.40 -4.87 22.81
N ILE A 112 18.52 -3.58 23.13
CA ILE A 112 19.49 -2.71 22.45
C ILE A 112 20.92 -3.19 22.69
N GLY A 113 21.69 -3.39 21.62
CA GLY A 113 23.08 -3.80 21.72
C GLY A 113 23.69 -4.36 20.43
N SER A 114 24.78 -5.10 20.55
CA SER A 114 25.56 -5.65 19.44
C SER A 114 26.01 -7.10 19.63
N GLU A 115 25.74 -7.71 20.78
CA GLU A 115 26.00 -9.14 21.00
C GLU A 115 24.98 -10.03 20.28
N ASP A 116 25.15 -11.35 20.36
CA ASP A 116 24.22 -12.32 19.79
C ASP A 116 22.85 -12.20 20.46
N GLY A 117 21.80 -12.02 19.65
CA GLY A 117 20.44 -11.79 20.15
C GLY A 117 20.15 -10.37 20.62
N GLU A 118 21.11 -9.44 20.54
CA GLU A 118 20.87 -8.01 20.70
C GLU A 118 20.68 -7.35 19.33
N PHE A 119 19.88 -6.27 19.29
CA PHE A 119 19.56 -5.56 18.05
C PHE A 119 19.82 -4.06 18.17
N ARG A 120 19.98 -3.40 17.01
CA ARG A 120 19.82 -1.96 16.87
C ARG A 120 18.95 -1.68 15.66
N TRP A 121 17.74 -1.17 15.90
CA TRP A 121 16.73 -0.88 14.87
C TRP A 121 16.43 -2.07 13.94
N PRO A 122 15.96 -3.22 14.46
CA PRO A 122 15.54 -4.32 13.59
C PRO A 122 14.49 -3.85 12.58
N GLN A 123 14.61 -4.31 11.32
CA GLN A 123 13.74 -3.94 10.21
C GLN A 123 13.03 -5.18 9.64
N GLY A 124 13.60 -5.78 8.60
CA GLY A 124 12.99 -6.90 7.89
C GLY A 124 12.95 -8.19 8.71
N LEU A 125 11.88 -8.95 8.51
CA LEU A 125 11.66 -10.27 9.05
C LEU A 125 11.41 -11.28 7.94
N GLY A 126 11.78 -12.53 8.18
CA GLY A 126 11.41 -13.65 7.31
C GLY A 126 11.57 -14.96 8.03
N LEU A 127 10.78 -15.94 7.61
CA LEU A 127 10.77 -17.28 8.20
C LEU A 127 11.21 -18.30 7.15
N ASP A 128 12.02 -19.27 7.54
CA ASP A 128 12.24 -20.45 6.71
C ASP A 128 11.19 -21.54 6.98
N ASN A 129 11.25 -22.65 6.23
CA ASN A 129 10.31 -23.76 6.35
C ASN A 129 10.35 -24.47 7.72
N GLU A 130 11.41 -24.26 8.52
CA GLU A 130 11.53 -24.78 9.89
C GLU A 130 10.97 -23.80 10.93
N GLY A 131 10.54 -22.62 10.51
CA GLY A 131 10.08 -21.53 11.36
C GLY A 131 11.22 -20.71 11.97
N ASN A 132 12.47 -20.88 11.51
CA ASN A 132 13.56 -20.05 12.00
C ASN A 132 13.36 -18.61 11.53
N VAL A 133 13.57 -17.65 12.44
CA VAL A 133 13.33 -16.23 12.24
C VAL A 133 14.61 -15.52 11.82
N TYR A 134 14.62 -14.95 10.63
CA TYR A 134 15.69 -14.13 10.08
C TYR A 134 15.35 -12.67 10.32
N VAL A 135 16.32 -11.90 10.80
CA VAL A 135 16.13 -10.50 11.18
C VAL A 135 17.23 -9.64 10.56
N SER A 136 16.83 -8.61 9.83
CA SER A 136 17.73 -7.53 9.40
C SER A 136 18.02 -6.61 10.58
N ASP A 137 19.21 -6.73 11.17
CA ASP A 137 19.70 -5.90 12.26
C ASP A 137 20.36 -4.63 11.69
N ARG A 138 19.52 -3.72 11.17
CA ARG A 138 19.93 -2.57 10.34
C ARG A 138 21.03 -1.72 10.97
N GLY A 139 20.97 -1.50 12.28
CA GLY A 139 21.92 -0.66 13.00
C GLY A 139 23.27 -1.31 13.28
N ASN A 140 23.38 -2.63 13.09
CA ASN A 140 24.61 -3.40 13.25
C ASN A 140 25.11 -4.01 11.92
N ASP A 141 24.48 -3.66 10.78
CA ASP A 141 24.87 -4.10 9.42
C ASP A 141 25.02 -5.63 9.27
N ARG A 142 24.05 -6.38 9.82
CA ARG A 142 24.09 -7.85 9.82
C ARG A 142 22.70 -8.47 9.73
N ILE A 143 22.66 -9.75 9.39
CA ILE A 143 21.48 -10.61 9.51
C ILE A 143 21.69 -11.55 10.70
N GLN A 144 20.67 -11.74 11.53
CA GLN A 144 20.65 -12.72 12.62
C GLN A 144 19.53 -13.72 12.43
N VAL A 145 19.75 -14.97 12.84
CA VAL A 145 18.78 -16.07 12.73
C VAL A 145 18.50 -16.66 14.11
N PHE A 146 17.22 -16.90 14.39
CA PHE A 146 16.72 -17.43 15.66
C PHE A 146 15.81 -18.62 15.40
N ASP A 147 15.64 -19.50 16.39
CA ASP A 147 14.55 -20.48 16.33
C ASP A 147 13.19 -19.82 16.68
N PRO A 148 12.04 -20.51 16.51
CA PRO A 148 10.73 -19.95 16.82
C PRO A 148 10.55 -19.47 18.28
N HIS A 149 11.43 -19.89 19.19
CA HIS A 149 11.42 -19.51 20.60
C HIS A 149 12.37 -18.34 20.90
N GLY A 150 13.01 -17.75 19.89
CA GLY A 150 13.90 -16.60 20.03
C GLY A 150 15.33 -16.97 20.47
N ARG A 151 15.73 -18.24 20.42
CA ARG A 151 17.12 -18.64 20.69
C ARG A 151 17.99 -18.35 19.47
N PHE A 152 19.08 -17.63 19.68
CA PHE A 152 20.06 -17.33 18.65
C PHE A 152 20.65 -18.61 18.03
N LEU A 153 20.73 -18.64 16.69
CA LEU A 153 21.29 -19.75 15.92
C LEU A 153 22.59 -19.34 15.21
N ARG A 154 22.56 -18.23 14.47
CA ARG A 154 23.70 -17.76 13.66
C ARG A 154 23.53 -16.31 13.22
N LYS A 155 24.61 -15.71 12.72
CA LYS A 155 24.63 -14.40 12.09
C LYS A 155 25.68 -14.32 10.98
N TRP A 156 25.48 -13.40 10.04
CA TRP A 156 26.49 -13.00 9.06
C TRP A 156 26.30 -11.52 8.70
N GLY A 157 27.32 -10.93 8.08
CA GLY A 157 27.35 -9.51 7.79
C GLY A 157 28.25 -8.71 8.73
N ILE A 158 28.95 -7.76 8.14
CA ILE A 158 29.69 -6.68 8.80
C ILE A 158 29.50 -5.41 7.97
N THR A 159 29.77 -4.25 8.55
CA THR A 159 29.75 -2.97 7.81
C THR A 159 30.77 -2.99 6.67
N GLY A 160 30.31 -2.75 5.44
CA GLY A 160 31.18 -2.67 4.28
C GLY A 160 30.42 -2.70 2.95
N SER A 161 31.13 -3.04 1.87
CA SER A 161 30.59 -3.08 0.50
C SER A 161 31.10 -4.27 -0.33
N GLY A 162 31.90 -5.16 0.25
CA GLY A 162 32.27 -6.44 -0.35
C GLY A 162 31.17 -7.49 -0.27
N ASP A 163 31.43 -8.67 -0.82
CA ASP A 163 30.53 -9.82 -0.78
C ASP A 163 30.23 -10.21 0.68
N GLY A 164 28.96 -10.23 1.06
CA GLY A 164 28.54 -10.54 2.43
C GLY A 164 28.77 -9.42 3.44
N GLU A 165 29.23 -8.25 3.01
CA GLU A 165 29.24 -7.03 3.81
C GLU A 165 27.98 -6.20 3.51
N PHE A 166 27.46 -5.50 4.51
CA PHE A 166 26.23 -4.72 4.38
C PHE A 166 26.42 -3.26 4.79
N ARG A 167 25.49 -2.43 4.33
CA ARG A 167 25.23 -1.11 4.88
C ARG A 167 23.72 -0.88 4.95
N TRP A 168 23.20 -0.79 6.17
CA TRP A 168 21.78 -0.62 6.46
C TRP A 168 20.88 -1.68 5.78
N PRO A 169 21.06 -2.98 6.04
CA PRO A 169 20.16 -4.00 5.53
C PRO A 169 18.71 -3.71 5.96
N GLN A 170 17.77 -3.83 5.02
CA GLN A 170 16.36 -3.46 5.22
C GLN A 170 15.45 -4.70 5.14
N GLY A 171 14.83 -4.96 3.99
CA GLY A 171 13.99 -6.12 3.76
C GLY A 171 14.81 -7.37 3.47
N LEU A 172 14.18 -8.51 3.75
CA LEU A 172 14.72 -9.82 3.42
C LEU A 172 13.59 -10.71 2.89
N ALA A 173 13.93 -11.65 2.02
CA ALA A 173 13.02 -12.67 1.52
C ALA A 173 13.75 -14.00 1.42
N ILE A 174 13.02 -15.10 1.62
CA ILE A 174 13.60 -16.46 1.62
C ILE A 174 12.88 -17.27 0.56
N ASP A 175 13.61 -17.88 -0.38
CA ASP A 175 13.03 -18.73 -1.40
C ASP A 175 12.81 -20.17 -0.88
N SER A 176 12.13 -21.00 -1.68
CA SER A 176 11.82 -22.38 -1.32
C SER A 176 13.05 -23.28 -1.16
N GLU A 177 14.22 -22.87 -1.67
CA GLU A 177 15.49 -23.59 -1.50
C GLU A 177 16.22 -23.16 -0.22
N GLY A 178 15.69 -22.15 0.50
CA GLY A 178 16.31 -21.58 1.68
C GLY A 178 17.38 -20.53 1.36
N ASN A 179 17.42 -20.00 0.13
CA ASN A 179 18.30 -18.87 -0.17
C ASN A 179 17.68 -17.58 0.39
N VAL A 180 18.51 -16.76 1.03
CA VAL A 180 18.13 -15.51 1.69
C VAL A 180 18.56 -14.33 0.83
N TYR A 181 17.58 -13.55 0.37
CA TYR A 181 17.75 -12.33 -0.40
C TYR A 181 17.66 -11.15 0.56
N VAL A 182 18.62 -10.24 0.50
CA VAL A 182 18.71 -9.09 1.41
C VAL A 182 18.84 -7.81 0.59
N SER A 183 18.00 -6.83 0.87
CA SER A 183 18.15 -5.48 0.31
C SER A 183 19.24 -4.75 1.10
N ASP A 184 20.38 -4.54 0.48
CA ASP A 184 21.53 -3.83 1.06
C ASP A 184 21.38 -2.34 0.75
N GLN A 185 20.45 -1.68 1.46
CA GLN A 185 19.93 -0.35 1.12
C GLN A 185 21.02 0.69 0.93
N GLY A 186 22.03 0.71 1.80
CA GLY A 186 23.11 1.68 1.79
C GLY A 186 24.14 1.45 0.69
N ASN A 187 24.16 0.27 0.07
CA ASN A 187 24.99 -0.06 -1.08
C ASN A 187 24.19 -0.16 -2.40
N ASN A 188 22.87 0.11 -2.37
CA ASN A 188 21.98 0.10 -3.54
C ASN A 188 22.00 -1.20 -4.35
N ARG A 189 22.04 -2.35 -3.67
CA ARG A 189 22.09 -3.68 -4.29
C ARG A 189 21.22 -4.69 -3.55
N ILE A 190 21.01 -5.84 -4.17
CA ILE A 190 20.43 -7.03 -3.55
C ILE A 190 21.53 -8.08 -3.48
N GLN A 191 21.72 -8.68 -2.30
CA GLN A 191 22.64 -9.81 -2.10
C GLN A 191 21.86 -11.08 -1.76
N VAL A 192 22.36 -12.23 -2.21
CA VAL A 192 21.75 -13.55 -1.99
C VAL A 192 22.73 -14.47 -1.28
N PHE A 193 22.24 -15.15 -0.26
CA PHE A 193 22.97 -16.08 0.59
C PHE A 193 22.28 -17.42 0.62
N ASP A 194 23.00 -18.48 0.97
CA ASP A 194 22.34 -19.73 1.35
C ASP A 194 21.83 -19.70 2.79
N SER A 195 21.15 -20.77 3.22
CA SER A 195 20.61 -20.88 4.58
C SER A 195 21.66 -20.81 5.68
N GLN A 196 22.95 -21.04 5.37
CA GLN A 196 24.07 -20.94 6.31
C GLN A 196 24.73 -19.55 6.31
N GLY A 197 24.22 -18.60 5.52
CA GLY A 197 24.77 -17.25 5.40
C GLY A 197 25.98 -17.14 4.48
N ARG A 198 26.25 -18.14 3.62
CA ARG A 198 27.32 -18.05 2.62
C ARG A 198 26.83 -17.26 1.42
N PHE A 199 27.62 -16.27 0.99
CA PHE A 199 27.32 -15.45 -0.18
C PHE A 199 27.23 -16.33 -1.45
N LEU A 200 26.20 -16.07 -2.26
CA LEU A 200 25.97 -16.76 -3.53
C LEU A 200 26.14 -15.82 -4.72
N ARG A 201 25.50 -14.65 -4.68
CA ARG A 201 25.47 -13.68 -5.78
C ARG A 201 24.92 -12.33 -5.33
N GLU A 202 25.08 -11.32 -6.17
CA GLU A 202 24.46 -10.02 -6.02
C GLU A 202 24.12 -9.40 -7.36
N TRP A 203 23.24 -8.40 -7.35
CA TRP A 203 23.01 -7.51 -8.47
C TRP A 203 22.56 -6.13 -8.00
N GLY A 204 22.76 -5.15 -8.89
CA GLY A 204 22.39 -3.78 -8.70
C GLY A 204 23.54 -2.86 -8.29
N SER A 205 23.31 -1.58 -8.54
CA SER A 205 24.21 -0.47 -8.24
C SER A 205 23.38 0.81 -8.09
N ASP A 206 23.98 1.87 -7.55
CA ASP A 206 23.34 3.19 -7.50
C ASP A 206 22.96 3.66 -8.92
N GLY A 207 21.72 4.09 -9.09
CA GLY A 207 21.24 4.68 -10.35
C GLY A 207 19.74 4.50 -10.61
N ASN A 208 19.34 4.78 -11.86
CA ASN A 208 17.95 4.86 -12.30
C ASN A 208 17.65 3.94 -13.51
N GLY A 209 18.66 3.27 -14.06
CA GLY A 209 18.55 2.29 -15.15
C GLY A 209 17.89 0.97 -14.72
N ASP A 210 17.73 0.06 -15.67
CA ASP A 210 17.21 -1.29 -15.40
C ASP A 210 18.21 -2.08 -14.55
N GLY A 211 17.77 -2.56 -13.39
CA GLY A 211 18.65 -3.23 -12.43
C GLY A 211 19.49 -2.29 -11.56
N GLU A 212 19.45 -0.98 -11.78
CA GLU A 212 20.01 0.00 -10.84
C GLU A 212 18.98 0.36 -9.77
N PHE A 213 19.41 0.72 -8.56
CA PHE A 213 18.55 1.06 -7.43
C PHE A 213 18.92 2.39 -6.79
N SER A 214 17.94 2.99 -6.12
CA SER A 214 18.11 4.05 -5.14
C SER A 214 17.35 3.66 -3.88
N TRP A 215 18.09 3.33 -2.82
CA TRP A 215 17.54 2.91 -1.51
C TRP A 215 16.53 1.76 -1.59
N PRO A 216 16.91 0.56 -2.10
CA PRO A 216 16.02 -0.59 -2.10
C PRO A 216 15.57 -0.95 -0.67
N GLN A 217 14.35 -1.47 -0.54
CA GLN A 217 13.76 -1.79 0.78
C GLN A 217 13.06 -3.15 0.83
N GLY A 218 11.80 -3.23 0.42
CA GLY A 218 11.02 -4.48 0.45
C GLY A 218 11.45 -5.42 -0.67
N LEU A 219 11.48 -6.71 -0.34
CA LEU A 219 11.70 -7.80 -1.28
C LEU A 219 10.50 -8.76 -1.19
N GLY A 220 10.10 -9.30 -2.34
CA GLY A 220 9.13 -10.39 -2.43
C GLY A 220 9.58 -11.40 -3.48
N ILE A 221 9.23 -12.67 -3.31
CA ILE A 221 9.59 -13.74 -4.25
C ILE A 221 8.30 -14.49 -4.60
N ASP A 222 8.04 -14.64 -5.90
CA ASP A 222 6.88 -15.42 -6.36
C ASP A 222 7.21 -16.92 -6.48
N SER A 223 6.19 -17.73 -6.83
CA SER A 223 6.35 -19.18 -6.99
C SER A 223 7.21 -19.60 -8.19
N GLU A 224 7.47 -18.70 -9.13
CA GLU A 224 8.37 -18.93 -10.27
C GLU A 224 9.83 -18.58 -9.92
N GLY A 225 10.05 -18.00 -8.73
CA GLY A 225 11.36 -17.53 -8.28
C GLY A 225 11.73 -16.13 -8.79
N ASN A 226 10.75 -15.36 -9.27
CA ASN A 226 10.97 -13.96 -9.64
C ASN A 226 11.04 -13.09 -8.37
N VAL A 227 12.02 -12.20 -8.33
CA VAL A 227 12.31 -11.31 -7.21
C VAL A 227 11.75 -9.92 -7.50
N TYR A 228 10.81 -9.48 -6.68
CA TYR A 228 10.21 -8.15 -6.70
C TYR A 228 10.93 -7.28 -5.68
N ALA A 229 11.39 -6.11 -6.11
CA ALA A 229 12.13 -5.19 -5.27
C ALA A 229 11.50 -3.80 -5.30
N SER A 230 11.23 -3.25 -4.12
CA SER A 230 10.81 -1.85 -4.01
C SER A 230 12.02 -0.94 -4.09
N ASP A 231 12.08 -0.11 -5.13
CA ASP A 231 13.15 0.84 -5.38
C ASP A 231 12.70 2.22 -4.88
N ARG A 232 12.78 2.42 -3.56
CA ARG A 232 12.10 3.51 -2.83
C ARG A 232 12.53 4.89 -3.32
N GLY A 233 13.81 5.11 -3.54
CA GLY A 233 14.35 6.39 -4.00
C GLY A 233 13.91 6.74 -5.42
N ASN A 234 13.64 5.72 -6.24
CA ASN A 234 13.19 5.89 -7.63
C ASN A 234 11.67 5.81 -7.80
N HIS A 235 10.92 5.61 -6.72
CA HIS A 235 9.46 5.55 -6.73
C HIS A 235 8.89 4.47 -7.66
N ARG A 236 9.52 3.29 -7.67
CA ARG A 236 9.17 2.21 -8.60
C ARG A 236 9.30 0.83 -7.97
N ILE A 237 8.69 -0.16 -8.62
CA ILE A 237 8.95 -1.59 -8.36
C ILE A 237 9.73 -2.15 -9.56
N GLN A 238 10.72 -3.00 -9.28
CA GLN A 238 11.46 -3.75 -10.29
C GLN A 238 11.31 -5.25 -10.04
N VAL A 239 11.30 -6.05 -11.11
CA VAL A 239 11.18 -7.51 -11.07
C VAL A 239 12.38 -8.13 -11.78
N PHE A 240 12.95 -9.16 -11.17
CA PHE A 240 14.12 -9.91 -11.64
C PHE A 240 13.81 -11.40 -11.62
N ASP A 241 14.55 -12.21 -12.38
CA ASP A 241 14.54 -13.65 -12.14
C ASP A 241 15.46 -14.04 -10.97
N SER A 242 15.49 -15.33 -10.62
CA SER A 242 16.31 -15.84 -9.51
C SER A 242 17.82 -15.63 -9.70
N GLN A 243 18.28 -15.38 -10.93
CA GLN A 243 19.69 -15.09 -11.25
C GLN A 243 20.00 -13.59 -11.24
N GLY A 244 19.03 -12.73 -10.92
CA GLY A 244 19.19 -11.28 -10.89
C GLY A 244 19.06 -10.61 -12.26
N ARG A 245 18.57 -11.31 -13.29
CA ARG A 245 18.32 -10.69 -14.61
C ARG A 245 17.03 -9.88 -14.56
N PHE A 246 17.10 -8.63 -14.99
CA PHE A 246 15.95 -7.73 -15.05
C PHE A 246 14.85 -8.29 -15.97
N LEU A 247 13.61 -8.27 -15.50
CA LEU A 247 12.43 -8.70 -16.24
C LEU A 247 11.57 -7.49 -16.64
N LEU A 248 11.13 -6.69 -15.67
CA LEU A 248 10.28 -5.51 -15.91
C LEU A 248 10.25 -4.56 -14.70
N LYS A 249 9.69 -3.36 -14.87
CA LYS A 249 9.48 -2.36 -13.82
C LYS A 249 8.22 -1.54 -14.07
N TRP A 250 7.67 -0.93 -13.02
CA TRP A 250 6.56 0.04 -13.14
C TRP A 250 6.62 1.14 -12.07
N GLY A 251 6.08 2.31 -12.43
CA GLY A 251 6.11 3.55 -11.66
C GLY A 251 7.38 4.38 -11.90
N ILE A 252 7.23 5.70 -12.09
CA ILE A 252 8.29 6.71 -11.98
C ILE A 252 7.67 8.04 -11.56
N ARG A 253 8.43 8.90 -10.86
CA ARG A 253 7.99 10.27 -10.58
C ARG A 253 8.13 11.13 -11.82
N GLY A 254 7.07 11.86 -12.19
CA GLY A 254 7.17 12.83 -13.26
C GLY A 254 5.82 13.27 -13.82
N SER A 255 5.84 13.74 -15.06
CA SER A 255 4.69 14.35 -15.75
C SER A 255 4.46 13.77 -17.16
N GLY A 256 5.27 12.81 -17.60
CA GLY A 256 5.06 12.08 -18.86
C GLY A 256 4.08 10.91 -18.75
N ASP A 257 3.83 10.25 -19.87
CA ASP A 257 2.99 9.06 -19.96
C ASP A 257 3.51 7.93 -19.04
N GLY A 258 2.67 7.46 -18.11
CA GLY A 258 3.01 6.44 -17.13
C GLY A 258 3.90 6.91 -15.97
N GLU A 259 4.18 8.21 -15.90
CA GLU A 259 4.81 8.87 -14.76
C GLU A 259 3.75 9.43 -13.81
N PHE A 260 4.03 9.48 -12.51
CA PHE A 260 3.07 9.94 -11.51
C PHE A 260 3.58 11.13 -10.69
N SER A 261 2.70 12.10 -10.48
CA SER A 261 2.87 13.17 -9.49
C SER A 261 1.65 13.22 -8.58
N GLN A 262 1.81 12.67 -7.37
CA GLN A 262 0.78 12.65 -6.32
C GLN A 262 -0.58 12.04 -6.79
N PRO A 263 -0.60 10.75 -7.19
CA PRO A 263 -1.85 10.07 -7.56
C PRO A 263 -2.80 10.02 -6.34
N GLN A 264 -4.09 10.31 -6.54
CA GLN A 264 -5.10 10.44 -5.47
C GLN A 264 -6.14 9.31 -5.52
N GLY A 265 -6.82 9.18 -6.65
CA GLY A 265 -7.92 8.26 -6.88
C GLY A 265 -7.54 7.17 -7.86
N LEU A 266 -8.20 6.03 -7.71
CA LEU A 266 -8.05 4.87 -8.59
C LEU A 266 -9.43 4.28 -8.83
N ALA A 267 -9.77 4.06 -10.09
CA ALA A 267 -10.95 3.29 -10.48
C ALA A 267 -10.56 2.25 -11.53
N ILE A 268 -11.30 1.14 -11.56
CA ILE A 268 -11.05 0.04 -12.49
C ILE A 268 -12.37 -0.40 -13.07
N ASP A 269 -12.41 -0.56 -14.39
CA ASP A 269 -13.60 -1.02 -15.08
C ASP A 269 -13.70 -2.56 -15.12
N GLY A 270 -14.78 -3.08 -15.72
CA GLY A 270 -15.03 -4.52 -15.84
C GLY A 270 -13.98 -5.28 -16.67
N ASP A 271 -13.20 -4.58 -17.50
CA ASP A 271 -12.17 -5.17 -18.37
C ASP A 271 -10.77 -5.12 -17.71
N GLY A 272 -10.66 -4.56 -16.52
CA GLY A 272 -9.41 -4.43 -15.77
C GLY A 272 -8.55 -3.25 -16.21
N ILE A 273 -9.13 -2.29 -16.96
CA ILE A 273 -8.47 -1.04 -17.31
C ILE A 273 -8.39 -0.17 -16.06
N VAL A 274 -7.22 0.39 -15.81
CA VAL A 274 -6.93 1.14 -14.58
C VAL A 274 -6.93 2.63 -14.88
N TYR A 275 -7.74 3.39 -14.14
CA TYR A 275 -7.84 4.85 -14.22
C TYR A 275 -7.26 5.46 -12.95
N VAL A 276 -6.29 6.37 -13.08
CA VAL A 276 -5.62 7.03 -11.96
C VAL A 276 -5.87 8.53 -12.06
N SER A 277 -6.41 9.16 -11.01
CA SER A 277 -6.45 10.62 -10.91
C SER A 277 -5.18 11.14 -10.26
N GLU A 278 -4.62 12.22 -10.80
CA GLU A 278 -3.42 12.85 -10.31
C GLU A 278 -3.67 14.27 -9.86
N TYR A 279 -3.38 14.53 -8.59
CA TYR A 279 -3.42 15.89 -8.05
C TYR A 279 -2.27 16.72 -8.62
N GLY A 280 -1.05 16.19 -8.60
CA GLY A 280 0.15 16.95 -8.95
C GLY A 280 0.26 17.32 -10.43
N ASN A 281 -0.38 16.55 -11.32
CA ASN A 281 -0.42 16.79 -12.77
C ASN A 281 -1.81 17.24 -13.27
N ALA A 282 -2.82 17.34 -12.39
CA ALA A 282 -4.21 17.70 -12.71
C ALA A 282 -4.80 16.92 -13.91
N ARG A 283 -4.56 15.61 -13.97
CA ARG A 283 -4.96 14.74 -15.08
C ARG A 283 -5.48 13.39 -14.60
N ILE A 284 -6.12 12.67 -15.52
CA ILE A 284 -6.48 11.25 -15.38
C ILE A 284 -5.62 10.46 -16.36
N GLN A 285 -4.94 9.41 -15.89
CA GLN A 285 -4.20 8.47 -16.74
C GLN A 285 -4.88 7.10 -16.76
N VAL A 286 -4.76 6.41 -17.89
CA VAL A 286 -5.37 5.10 -18.12
C VAL A 286 -4.35 4.06 -18.54
N PHE A 287 -4.41 2.88 -17.94
CA PHE A 287 -3.49 1.77 -18.14
C PHE A 287 -4.23 0.48 -18.48
N ASP A 288 -3.59 -0.38 -19.26
CA ASP A 288 -4.08 -1.75 -19.44
C ASP A 288 -3.81 -2.61 -18.19
N PRO A 289 -4.34 -3.84 -18.11
CA PRO A 289 -4.13 -4.71 -16.97
C PRO A 289 -2.66 -5.11 -16.76
N GLN A 290 -1.76 -4.82 -17.71
CA GLN A 290 -0.32 -5.05 -17.62
C GLN A 290 0.45 -3.79 -17.18
N GLY A 291 -0.25 -2.70 -16.85
CA GLY A 291 0.36 -1.44 -16.42
C GLY A 291 0.96 -0.63 -17.58
N ARG A 292 0.66 -0.97 -18.84
CA ARG A 292 1.09 -0.16 -19.98
C ARG A 292 0.17 1.04 -20.12
N PHE A 293 0.76 2.22 -20.25
CA PHE A 293 0.02 3.45 -20.52
C PHE A 293 -0.80 3.32 -21.82
N LEU A 294 -2.07 3.72 -21.74
CA LEU A 294 -2.98 3.72 -22.88
C LEU A 294 -3.31 5.14 -23.35
N ARG A 295 -3.68 6.03 -22.43
CA ARG A 295 -4.11 7.41 -22.72
C ARG A 295 -4.19 8.25 -21.45
N GLU A 296 -4.34 9.55 -21.63
CA GLU A 296 -4.62 10.50 -20.57
C GLU A 296 -5.53 11.64 -21.04
N TRP A 297 -6.13 12.36 -20.09
CA TRP A 297 -6.78 13.64 -20.32
C TRP A 297 -6.76 14.50 -19.05
N GLY A 298 -6.90 15.80 -19.22
CA GLY A 298 -6.91 16.76 -18.13
C GLY A 298 -5.71 17.68 -18.11
N SER A 299 -5.94 18.88 -17.59
CA SER A 299 -4.93 19.87 -17.27
C SER A 299 -5.45 20.75 -16.13
N GLU A 300 -4.55 21.50 -15.48
CA GLU A 300 -4.96 22.44 -14.44
C GLU A 300 -5.89 23.52 -15.01
N GLY A 301 -7.05 23.73 -14.38
CA GLY A 301 -7.97 24.78 -14.78
C GLY A 301 -9.41 24.57 -14.31
N SER A 302 -10.35 25.23 -14.98
CA SER A 302 -11.78 25.27 -14.61
C SER A 302 -12.74 25.07 -15.79
N GLU A 303 -12.24 24.93 -17.01
CA GLU A 303 -13.04 24.61 -18.19
C GLU A 303 -13.45 23.12 -18.22
N ASP A 304 -14.24 22.74 -19.21
CA ASP A 304 -14.65 21.34 -19.42
C ASP A 304 -13.44 20.47 -19.74
N GLY A 305 -13.21 19.43 -18.93
CA GLY A 305 -12.03 18.58 -19.05
C GLY A 305 -10.78 19.10 -18.34
N GLU A 306 -10.83 20.29 -17.72
CA GLU A 306 -9.78 20.76 -16.81
C GLU A 306 -10.12 20.43 -15.36
N PHE A 307 -9.10 20.29 -14.50
CA PHE A 307 -9.27 19.91 -13.11
C PHE A 307 -8.50 20.83 -12.16
N ARG A 308 -9.03 20.96 -10.94
CA ARG A 308 -8.32 21.56 -9.81
C ARG A 308 -8.42 20.60 -8.63
N THR A 309 -7.45 19.69 -8.57
CA THR A 309 -7.41 18.56 -7.60
C THR A 309 -8.50 17.52 -7.87
N PRO A 310 -8.36 16.70 -8.93
CA PRO A 310 -9.24 15.55 -9.12
C PRO A 310 -9.00 14.55 -7.98
N GLN A 311 -10.04 14.23 -7.21
CA GLN A 311 -9.93 13.40 -6.02
C GLN A 311 -10.34 11.95 -6.30
N CYS A 312 -11.65 11.72 -6.41
CA CYS A 312 -12.23 10.40 -6.58
C CYS A 312 -12.67 10.18 -8.03
N LEU A 313 -12.67 8.91 -8.42
CA LEU A 313 -13.14 8.43 -9.71
C LEU A 313 -14.27 7.42 -9.47
N GLY A 314 -15.39 7.57 -10.18
CA GLY A 314 -16.45 6.57 -10.29
C GLY A 314 -16.60 6.12 -11.74
N ILE A 315 -16.92 4.85 -11.98
CA ILE A 315 -17.16 4.34 -13.34
C ILE A 315 -18.55 3.71 -13.38
N ASP A 316 -19.39 4.12 -14.33
CA ASP A 316 -20.71 3.52 -14.52
C ASP A 316 -20.65 2.25 -15.39
N SER A 317 -21.80 1.56 -15.51
CA SER A 317 -21.90 0.33 -16.31
C SER A 317 -21.66 0.53 -17.82
N ALA A 318 -21.68 1.77 -18.31
CA ALA A 318 -21.35 2.12 -19.68
C ALA A 318 -19.86 2.51 -19.85
N GLY A 319 -19.07 2.48 -18.77
CA GLY A 319 -17.66 2.85 -18.74
C GLY A 319 -17.42 4.36 -18.68
N ASN A 320 -18.44 5.18 -18.41
CA ASN A 320 -18.24 6.61 -18.25
C ASN A 320 -17.53 6.89 -16.93
N VAL A 321 -16.55 7.79 -16.97
CA VAL A 321 -15.71 8.15 -15.83
C VAL A 321 -16.22 9.43 -15.18
N TYR A 322 -16.61 9.35 -13.93
CA TYR A 322 -17.06 10.45 -13.08
C TYR A 322 -15.89 10.89 -12.21
N VAL A 323 -15.63 12.19 -12.15
CA VAL A 323 -14.49 12.76 -11.44
C VAL A 323 -14.99 13.82 -10.47
N SER A 324 -14.64 13.70 -9.19
CA SER A 324 -14.84 14.78 -8.22
C SER A 324 -13.71 15.80 -8.34
N ASP A 325 -14.08 17.02 -8.70
CA ASP A 325 -13.16 18.12 -8.95
C ASP A 325 -13.19 19.08 -7.75
N TYR A 326 -12.34 18.76 -6.77
CA TYR A 326 -12.48 19.20 -5.39
C TYR A 326 -12.51 20.73 -5.21
N TRP A 327 -11.60 21.46 -5.86
CA TRP A 327 -11.56 22.93 -5.72
C TRP A 327 -12.42 23.68 -6.73
N ASN A 328 -13.00 22.98 -7.69
CA ASN A 328 -13.98 23.54 -8.62
C ASN A 328 -15.43 23.27 -8.17
N ASP A 329 -15.62 22.62 -7.02
CA ASP A 329 -16.93 22.35 -6.40
C ASP A 329 -17.93 21.70 -7.36
N ARG A 330 -17.46 20.73 -8.17
CA ARG A 330 -18.23 20.09 -9.23
C ARG A 330 -17.87 18.62 -9.43
N ILE A 331 -18.78 17.90 -10.10
CA ILE A 331 -18.52 16.57 -10.67
C ILE A 331 -18.49 16.71 -12.19
N GLN A 332 -17.49 16.08 -12.84
CA GLN A 332 -17.40 15.99 -14.30
C GLN A 332 -17.50 14.54 -14.76
N VAL A 333 -18.10 14.32 -15.93
CA VAL A 333 -18.28 12.98 -16.51
C VAL A 333 -17.68 12.92 -17.90
N PHE A 334 -16.95 11.85 -18.18
CA PHE A 334 -16.24 11.59 -19.42
C PHE A 334 -16.64 10.24 -19.98
N ASP A 335 -16.55 10.05 -21.29
CA ASP A 335 -16.67 8.73 -21.89
C ASP A 335 -15.39 7.88 -21.66
N PRO A 336 -15.39 6.58 -22.01
CA PRO A 336 -14.21 5.74 -21.83
C PRO A 336 -12.96 6.28 -22.55
N GLN A 337 -13.14 7.06 -23.62
CA GLN A 337 -12.03 7.66 -24.39
C GLN A 337 -11.50 8.97 -23.77
N GLY A 338 -12.09 9.43 -22.66
CA GLY A 338 -11.70 10.68 -21.99
C GLY A 338 -12.37 11.93 -22.56
N ARG A 339 -13.40 11.80 -23.41
CA ARG A 339 -14.13 12.95 -23.96
C ARG A 339 -15.15 13.44 -22.96
N PHE A 340 -15.19 14.74 -22.69
CA PHE A 340 -16.15 15.36 -21.79
C PHE A 340 -17.59 15.12 -22.26
N LEU A 341 -18.45 14.73 -21.32
CA LEU A 341 -19.88 14.49 -21.57
C LEU A 341 -20.76 15.54 -20.89
N ARG A 342 -20.56 15.76 -19.59
CA ARG A 342 -21.38 16.66 -18.77
C ARG A 342 -20.72 16.99 -17.44
N LYS A 343 -21.26 18.01 -16.75
CA LYS A 343 -20.90 18.37 -15.38
C LYS A 343 -22.11 18.90 -14.60
N TRP A 344 -22.05 18.84 -13.28
CA TRP A 344 -22.98 19.53 -12.39
C TRP A 344 -22.27 19.92 -11.10
N GLY A 345 -22.89 20.81 -10.33
CA GLY A 345 -22.30 21.38 -9.13
C GLY A 345 -21.78 22.80 -9.34
N ILE A 346 -22.02 23.63 -8.34
CA ILE A 346 -21.39 24.93 -8.11
C ILE A 346 -21.14 25.07 -6.62
N ARG A 347 -20.23 25.97 -6.22
CA ARG A 347 -19.96 26.23 -4.81
C ARG A 347 -21.22 26.69 -4.06
N GLY A 348 -21.58 26.01 -2.98
CA GLY A 348 -22.68 26.40 -2.12
C GLY A 348 -23.19 25.30 -1.19
N ASN A 349 -24.36 25.55 -0.60
CA ASN A 349 -24.98 24.69 0.43
C ASN A 349 -26.40 24.25 0.06
N GLY A 350 -26.91 24.68 -1.09
CA GLY A 350 -28.20 24.27 -1.65
C GLY A 350 -28.21 22.84 -2.18
N ASP A 351 -29.37 22.42 -2.71
CA ASP A 351 -29.52 21.12 -3.38
C ASP A 351 -28.81 21.17 -4.73
N GLY A 352 -27.86 20.25 -4.95
CA GLY A 352 -26.99 20.22 -6.13
C GLY A 352 -25.88 21.26 -6.15
N GLU A 353 -25.70 22.02 -5.07
CA GLU A 353 -24.49 22.82 -4.82
C GLU A 353 -23.52 22.02 -3.95
N PHE A 354 -22.22 22.20 -4.14
CA PHE A 354 -21.19 21.49 -3.39
C PHE A 354 -20.29 22.41 -2.59
N SER A 355 -19.75 21.89 -1.49
CA SER A 355 -18.57 22.43 -0.83
C SER A 355 -17.55 21.30 -0.71
N GLN A 356 -16.51 21.34 -1.55
CA GLN A 356 -15.42 20.36 -1.57
C GLN A 356 -15.94 18.92 -1.74
N PRO A 357 -16.53 18.59 -2.92
CA PRO A 357 -16.99 17.23 -3.19
C PRO A 357 -15.79 16.29 -3.23
N GLN A 358 -15.85 15.20 -2.46
CA GLN A 358 -14.69 14.35 -2.25
C GLN A 358 -14.91 12.95 -2.81
N GLY A 359 -15.77 12.15 -2.18
CA GLY A 359 -16.06 10.79 -2.58
C GLY A 359 -17.20 10.71 -3.58
N LEU A 360 -17.14 9.66 -4.39
CA LEU A 360 -18.16 9.29 -5.35
C LEU A 360 -18.46 7.79 -5.22
N ALA A 361 -19.74 7.45 -5.23
CA ALA A 361 -20.18 6.08 -5.46
C ALA A 361 -21.35 6.07 -6.44
N ILE A 362 -21.42 5.04 -7.27
CA ILE A 362 -22.46 4.88 -8.31
C ILE A 362 -23.07 3.51 -8.11
N ASP A 363 -24.39 3.43 -7.94
CA ASP A 363 -25.08 2.14 -7.81
C ASP A 363 -25.43 1.51 -9.17
N GLY A 364 -26.05 0.32 -9.13
CA GLY A 364 -26.42 -0.44 -10.32
C GLY A 364 -27.45 0.24 -11.23
N ASP A 365 -28.19 1.23 -10.71
CA ASP A 365 -29.16 2.03 -11.47
C ASP A 365 -28.53 3.33 -12.01
N GLY A 366 -27.24 3.55 -11.73
CA GLY A 366 -26.49 4.74 -12.12
C GLY A 366 -26.74 5.96 -11.23
N ILE A 367 -27.34 5.77 -10.05
CA ILE A 367 -27.53 6.84 -9.07
C ILE A 367 -26.17 7.18 -8.46
N VAL A 368 -25.86 8.48 -8.43
CA VAL A 368 -24.57 9.01 -8.00
C VAL A 368 -24.69 9.58 -6.60
N TYR A 369 -23.86 9.09 -5.70
CA TYR A 369 -23.76 9.53 -4.31
C TYR A 369 -22.47 10.31 -4.19
N VAL A 370 -22.54 11.51 -3.62
CA VAL A 370 -21.42 12.43 -3.47
C VAL A 370 -21.29 12.83 -2.01
N SER A 371 -20.11 12.64 -1.43
CA SER A 371 -19.80 13.13 -0.10
C SER A 371 -19.22 14.54 -0.19
N GLU A 372 -19.65 15.39 0.72
CA GLU A 372 -19.18 16.77 0.80
C GLU A 372 -18.40 17.00 2.07
N TYR A 373 -17.08 17.09 1.90
CA TYR A 373 -16.17 17.39 3.00
C TYR A 373 -16.54 18.69 3.69
N GLY A 374 -16.90 19.73 2.92
CA GLY A 374 -17.16 21.07 3.45
C GLY A 374 -18.56 21.27 4.03
N ASN A 375 -19.52 20.39 3.71
CA ASN A 375 -20.92 20.52 4.11
C ASN A 375 -21.41 19.41 5.06
N ASP A 376 -20.54 18.50 5.48
CA ASP A 376 -20.84 17.44 6.44
C ASP A 376 -22.07 16.60 6.06
N ARG A 377 -22.22 16.31 4.75
CA ARG A 377 -23.42 15.66 4.20
C ARG A 377 -23.13 14.80 2.98
N ILE A 378 -24.11 13.97 2.64
CA ILE A 378 -24.18 13.21 1.39
C ILE A 378 -25.31 13.75 0.52
N GLN A 379 -25.04 13.95 -0.77
CA GLN A 379 -26.05 14.25 -1.78
C GLN A 379 -26.14 13.13 -2.81
N VAL A 380 -27.36 12.89 -3.30
CA VAL A 380 -27.68 11.82 -4.24
C VAL A 380 -28.30 12.40 -5.50
N PHE A 381 -27.86 11.92 -6.65
CA PHE A 381 -28.21 12.42 -7.98
C PHE A 381 -28.59 11.29 -8.91
N ASP A 382 -29.46 11.56 -9.89
CA ASP A 382 -29.69 10.64 -11.00
C ASP A 382 -28.48 10.62 -11.98
N PRO A 383 -28.44 9.69 -12.95
CA PRO A 383 -27.31 9.60 -13.88
C PRO A 383 -27.09 10.87 -14.72
N GLN A 384 -28.09 11.74 -14.82
CA GLN A 384 -28.03 13.01 -15.54
C GLN A 384 -27.53 14.17 -14.66
N GLY A 385 -27.28 13.93 -13.37
CA GLY A 385 -26.78 14.92 -12.42
C GLY A 385 -27.89 15.75 -11.76
N ARG A 386 -29.15 15.33 -11.84
CA ARG A 386 -30.26 16.01 -11.15
C ARG A 386 -30.35 15.51 -9.71
N PHE A 387 -30.43 16.44 -8.78
CA PHE A 387 -30.56 16.17 -7.34
C PHE A 387 -31.81 15.34 -7.03
N LEU A 388 -31.65 14.34 -6.15
CA LEU A 388 -32.71 13.46 -5.67
C LEU A 388 -32.99 13.65 -4.18
N ARG A 389 -31.95 13.58 -3.35
CA ARG A 389 -32.05 13.69 -1.89
C ARG A 389 -30.70 13.97 -1.25
N LYS A 390 -30.73 14.34 0.03
CA LYS A 390 -29.53 14.48 0.89
C LYS A 390 -29.83 14.08 2.33
N TRP A 391 -28.79 13.72 3.06
CA TRP A 391 -28.82 13.52 4.51
C TRP A 391 -27.44 13.83 5.09
N GLY A 392 -27.36 13.96 6.41
CA GLY A 392 -26.15 14.41 7.08
C GLY A 392 -26.24 15.86 7.54
N ILE A 393 -25.79 16.09 8.77
CA ILE A 393 -25.45 17.39 9.35
C ILE A 393 -24.19 17.21 10.17
N ARG A 394 -23.52 18.31 10.52
CA ARG A 394 -22.37 18.24 11.39
C ARG A 394 -22.71 17.66 12.77
N GLY A 395 -22.04 16.59 13.17
CA GLY A 395 -22.19 15.99 14.50
C GLY A 395 -21.72 14.54 14.55
N SER A 396 -21.94 13.87 15.68
CA SER A 396 -21.46 12.51 15.96
C SER A 396 -22.57 11.51 16.28
N GLY A 397 -23.83 11.94 16.20
CA GLY A 397 -24.99 11.07 16.34
C GLY A 397 -25.34 10.30 15.07
N ASP A 398 -26.29 9.37 15.17
CA ASP A 398 -26.75 8.57 14.03
C ASP A 398 -27.24 9.45 12.87
N GLY A 399 -26.57 9.35 11.72
CA GLY A 399 -26.90 10.11 10.51
C GLY A 399 -26.35 11.54 10.50
N GLU A 400 -25.51 11.90 11.47
CA GLU A 400 -24.65 13.09 11.44
C GLU A 400 -23.26 12.70 10.91
N PHE A 401 -22.53 13.65 10.32
CA PHE A 401 -21.18 13.44 9.82
C PHE A 401 -20.26 14.57 10.27
N SER A 402 -18.96 14.32 10.28
CA SER A 402 -17.93 15.34 10.36
C SER A 402 -16.89 15.05 9.28
N GLN A 403 -16.95 15.84 8.21
CA GLN A 403 -16.07 15.77 7.04
C GLN A 403 -16.13 14.39 6.35
N PRO A 404 -17.28 14.03 5.76
CA PRO A 404 -17.44 12.77 5.05
C PRO A 404 -16.54 12.76 3.79
N GLN A 405 -15.82 11.65 3.59
CA GLN A 405 -14.83 11.47 2.56
C GLN A 405 -15.21 10.35 1.60
N GLY A 406 -15.11 9.09 2.02
CA GLY A 406 -15.35 7.93 1.18
C GLY A 406 -16.83 7.60 1.10
N LEU A 407 -17.23 7.05 -0.04
CA LEU A 407 -18.54 6.47 -0.24
C LEU A 407 -18.40 5.08 -0.84
N ALA A 408 -19.19 4.14 -0.34
CA ALA A 408 -19.40 2.84 -0.94
C ALA A 408 -20.88 2.46 -0.85
N ILE A 409 -21.33 1.64 -1.78
CA ILE A 409 -22.71 1.16 -1.85
C ILE A 409 -22.64 -0.35 -2.05
N ASP A 410 -23.40 -1.12 -1.26
CA ASP A 410 -23.50 -2.55 -1.46
C ASP A 410 -24.64 -2.96 -2.40
N SER A 411 -24.80 -4.27 -2.59
CA SER A 411 -25.83 -4.83 -3.47
C SER A 411 -27.26 -4.64 -2.96
N ASP A 412 -27.44 -4.37 -1.67
CA ASP A 412 -28.74 -4.16 -1.05
C ASP A 412 -29.14 -2.67 -1.09
N GLY A 413 -28.22 -1.80 -1.55
CA GLY A 413 -28.41 -0.36 -1.66
C GLY A 413 -28.06 0.40 -0.39
N ASP A 414 -27.39 -0.25 0.56
CA ASP A 414 -26.92 0.41 1.77
C ASP A 414 -25.68 1.26 1.46
N VAL A 415 -25.69 2.49 1.99
CA VAL A 415 -24.64 3.48 1.74
C VAL A 415 -23.71 3.55 2.94
N TYR A 416 -22.44 3.29 2.70
CA TYR A 416 -21.38 3.37 3.69
C TYR A 416 -20.60 4.66 3.45
N VAL A 417 -20.49 5.47 4.49
CA VAL A 417 -19.79 6.75 4.48
C VAL A 417 -18.59 6.64 5.41
N SER A 418 -17.40 7.01 4.94
CA SER A 418 -16.29 7.28 5.86
C SER A 418 -16.19 8.78 6.14
N GLU A 419 -15.82 9.16 7.36
CA GLU A 419 -15.72 10.54 7.81
C GLU A 419 -14.43 10.74 8.60
N TYR A 420 -13.95 11.98 8.72
CA TYR A 420 -12.65 12.27 9.35
C TYR A 420 -12.75 12.74 10.81
N GLY A 421 -13.86 13.37 11.18
CA GLY A 421 -13.96 14.18 12.40
C GLY A 421 -14.59 13.51 13.61
N ASN A 422 -14.96 12.23 13.54
CA ASN A 422 -15.62 11.48 14.62
C ASN A 422 -14.96 10.13 14.90
#